data_AF-A0A1J4IZZ6-F1
#
_entry.id   AF-A0A1J4IZZ6-F1
#
_cell.length_a   1.000
_cell.length_b   1.000
_cell.length_c   1.000
_cell.angle_alpha   90.00
_cell.angle_beta   90.00
_cell.angle_gamma   90.00
#
_symmetry.space_group_name_H-M   'P 1'
#
loop_
_entity.id
_entity.type
_entity.pdbx_description
1 polymer ?
#
loop_
_entity_poly.entity_id
_entity_poly.type
_entity_poly.pdbx_seq_one_letter_code
_entity_poly.pdbx_strand_id
1 'polypeptide(L)'
;MQFHTPNRKVQISFPSTSSESSPLNENMISLEDSNWSEIVCSKTDQYAKLIAVRKMNSHYKKEIAKLKQKMEELNRQGESSLSVLEAQKNDLHAENSRLSQIYQSNPSIELLESQLTILHSIKEQYAISITDDRPFREIGLLKMKDDIHQIPNRIYKLLKKLNQQKHHSLSTSITSIQRGNIPMQEAVLRRRYKVLKQTTEGSIKKAIVERENMRNEILALKEKLNIERSNLSMRRSIAYAQE
;
A
#
# COMPACT_ATOMS: atom_id res chain seq x y z
N MET A 1 15.00 -24.39 19.42
CA MET A 1 13.77 -25.21 19.55
C MET A 1 14.09 -26.61 19.04
N GLN A 2 14.20 -27.56 19.97
CA GLN A 2 14.55 -28.95 19.69
C GLN A 2 13.27 -29.74 19.40
N PHE A 3 13.24 -30.50 18.30
CA PHE A 3 12.14 -31.42 17.99
C PHE A 3 12.59 -32.86 18.27
N HIS A 4 12.04 -33.44 19.34
CA HIS A 4 12.08 -34.89 19.58
C HIS A 4 11.05 -35.58 18.70
N THR A 5 11.47 -36.58 17.94
CA THR A 5 10.58 -37.56 17.29
C THR A 5 10.57 -38.85 18.13
N PRO A 6 9.40 -39.42 18.47
CA PRO A 6 9.33 -40.69 19.18
C PRO A 6 9.37 -41.86 18.20
N ASN A 7 10.22 -42.83 18.53
CA ASN A 7 10.46 -44.09 17.87
C ASN A 7 9.26 -45.04 18.10
N ARG A 8 8.49 -45.39 17.07
CA ARG A 8 7.35 -46.32 17.19
C ARG A 8 7.74 -47.68 16.61
N LYS A 9 8.09 -48.62 17.48
CA LYS A 9 8.17 -50.07 17.17
C LYS A 9 6.79 -50.56 16.75
N VAL A 10 6.65 -51.04 15.52
CA VAL A 10 5.47 -51.77 15.05
C VAL A 10 5.65 -53.23 15.45
N GLN A 11 4.84 -53.66 16.42
CA GLN A 11 4.72 -55.05 16.85
C GLN A 11 3.70 -55.72 15.93
N ILE A 12 4.15 -56.65 15.08
CA ILE A 12 3.29 -57.42 14.18
C ILE A 12 2.80 -58.64 14.96
N SER A 13 1.54 -58.64 15.34
CA SER A 13 0.82 -59.80 15.87
C SER A 13 0.28 -60.65 14.72
N PHE A 14 0.64 -61.93 14.69
CA PHE A 14 0.04 -62.93 13.81
C PHE A 14 -1.17 -63.56 14.50
N PRO A 15 -2.31 -63.76 13.81
CA PRO A 15 -3.40 -64.55 14.35
C PRO A 15 -3.08 -66.04 14.19
N SER A 16 -3.07 -66.75 15.31
CA SER A 16 -3.09 -68.19 15.42
C SER A 16 -4.47 -68.69 15.01
N THR A 17 -4.58 -69.47 13.93
CA THR A 17 -5.77 -70.28 13.67
C THR A 17 -5.46 -71.74 13.96
N SER A 18 -6.19 -72.21 14.96
CA SER A 18 -6.32 -73.57 15.46
C SER A 18 -6.58 -74.59 14.36
N SER A 19 -5.93 -75.72 14.54
CA SER A 19 -6.22 -77.05 14.04
C SER A 19 -7.68 -77.46 14.22
N GLU A 20 -8.33 -77.88 13.14
CA GLU A 20 -9.40 -78.88 13.17
C GLU A 20 -9.13 -79.94 12.09
N SER A 21 -9.07 -81.16 12.56
CA SER A 21 -8.77 -82.42 11.89
C SER A 21 -9.99 -83.00 11.18
N SER A 22 -9.81 -83.59 9.99
CA SER A 22 -10.52 -84.79 9.48
C SER A 22 -10.05 -85.15 8.06
N PRO A 23 -10.19 -86.42 7.62
CA PRO A 23 -9.04 -87.25 7.30
C PRO A 23 -8.77 -87.46 5.80
N LEU A 24 -7.55 -87.95 5.56
CA LEU A 24 -7.03 -88.60 4.37
C LEU A 24 -8.12 -89.22 3.48
N ASN A 25 -8.24 -88.69 2.26
CA ASN A 25 -8.68 -89.50 1.13
C ASN A 25 -7.44 -89.83 0.30
N GLU A 26 -6.92 -91.04 0.53
CA GLU A 26 -5.96 -91.69 -0.34
C GLU A 26 -6.59 -91.87 -1.73
N ASN A 27 -6.18 -91.03 -2.66
CA ASN A 27 -6.05 -91.39 -4.06
C ASN A 27 -5.00 -90.47 -4.66
N MET A 28 -3.75 -90.69 -4.24
CA MET A 28 -2.58 -90.20 -4.97
C MET A 28 -2.49 -91.04 -6.25
N ILE A 29 -3.23 -90.59 -7.26
CA ILE A 29 -2.97 -90.97 -8.65
C ILE A 29 -1.64 -90.32 -9.01
N SER A 30 -0.56 -91.03 -8.71
CA SER A 30 0.74 -90.77 -9.27
C SER A 30 0.64 -90.96 -10.78
N LEU A 31 0.55 -89.87 -11.54
CA LEU A 31 1.12 -89.69 -12.89
C LEU A 31 0.75 -88.27 -13.40
N GLU A 32 1.76 -87.42 -13.66
CA GLU A 32 1.72 -86.08 -14.33
C GLU A 32 1.42 -84.77 -13.53
N ASP A 33 1.56 -84.74 -12.21
CA ASP A 33 1.27 -83.52 -11.40
C ASP A 33 2.27 -82.35 -11.55
N SER A 34 3.45 -82.56 -12.12
CA SER A 34 4.52 -81.54 -12.11
C SER A 34 4.24 -80.33 -13.01
N ASN A 35 3.65 -80.55 -14.19
CA ASN A 35 3.44 -79.48 -15.17
C ASN A 35 2.22 -78.60 -14.82
N TRP A 36 1.14 -79.23 -14.32
CA TRP A 36 -0.06 -78.50 -13.90
C TRP A 36 0.17 -77.70 -12.61
N SER A 37 0.89 -78.27 -11.65
CA SER A 37 1.27 -77.53 -10.43
C SER A 37 2.11 -76.31 -10.75
N GLU A 38 3.08 -76.43 -11.68
CA GLU A 38 3.92 -75.32 -12.11
C GLU A 38 3.11 -74.21 -12.84
N ILE A 39 2.19 -74.60 -13.73
CA ILE A 39 1.28 -73.67 -14.41
C ILE A 39 0.36 -72.94 -13.43
N VAL A 40 -0.20 -73.65 -12.44
CA VAL A 40 -1.07 -73.06 -11.42
C VAL A 40 -0.28 -72.08 -10.54
N CYS A 41 0.91 -72.47 -10.06
CA CYS A 41 1.80 -71.58 -9.32
C CYS A 41 2.15 -70.32 -10.13
N SER A 42 2.54 -70.48 -11.40
CA SER A 42 2.86 -69.35 -12.30
C SER A 42 1.69 -68.40 -12.47
N LYS A 43 0.47 -68.92 -12.69
CA LYS A 43 -0.74 -68.09 -12.82
C LYS A 43 -1.07 -67.34 -11.53
N THR A 44 -0.92 -67.98 -10.37
CA THR A 44 -1.14 -67.33 -9.07
C THR A 44 -0.12 -66.23 -8.79
N ASP A 45 1.16 -66.45 -9.13
CA ASP A 45 2.22 -65.45 -9.01
C ASP A 45 1.98 -64.25 -9.95
N GLN A 46 1.61 -64.50 -11.21
CA GLN A 46 1.23 -63.44 -12.15
C GLN A 46 0.03 -62.63 -11.66
N TYR A 47 -0.97 -63.29 -11.08
CA TYR A 47 -2.14 -62.62 -10.53
C TYR A 47 -1.78 -61.77 -9.29
N ALA A 48 -0.93 -62.29 -8.40
CA ALA A 48 -0.41 -61.55 -7.26
C ALA A 48 0.39 -60.31 -7.70
N LYS A 49 1.27 -60.47 -8.71
CA LYS A 49 2.01 -59.36 -9.34
C LYS A 49 1.08 -58.32 -9.94
N LEU A 50 0.03 -58.73 -10.65
CA LEU A 50 -0.98 -57.83 -11.21
C LEU A 50 -1.70 -57.03 -10.12
N ILE A 51 -2.10 -57.67 -9.02
CA ILE A 51 -2.70 -57.00 -7.87
C ILE A 51 -1.73 -56.00 -7.24
N ALA A 52 -0.46 -56.39 -7.05
CA ALA A 52 0.56 -55.51 -6.50
C ALA A 52 0.77 -54.26 -7.39
N VAL A 53 0.90 -54.46 -8.70
CA VAL A 53 1.02 -53.36 -9.68
C VAL A 53 -0.22 -52.45 -9.64
N ARG A 54 -1.43 -53.00 -9.57
CA ARG A 54 -2.66 -52.20 -9.46
C ARG A 54 -2.70 -51.37 -8.18
N LYS A 55 -2.34 -51.96 -7.04
CA LYS A 55 -2.25 -51.25 -5.74
C LYS A 55 -1.21 -50.14 -5.79
N MET A 56 -0.04 -50.43 -6.36
CA MET A 56 1.05 -49.47 -6.48
C MET A 56 0.69 -48.31 -7.42
N ASN A 57 0.04 -48.58 -8.55
CA ASN A 57 -0.44 -47.55 -9.46
C ASN A 57 -1.52 -46.67 -8.80
N SER A 58 -2.45 -47.28 -8.05
CA SER A 58 -3.43 -46.52 -7.25
C SER A 58 -2.76 -45.62 -6.22
N HIS A 59 -1.72 -46.12 -5.52
CA HIS A 59 -0.92 -45.34 -4.58
C HIS A 59 -0.25 -44.15 -5.26
N TYR A 60 0.46 -44.36 -6.38
CA TYR A 60 1.12 -43.27 -7.09
C TYR A 60 0.14 -42.23 -7.64
N LYS A 61 -1.04 -42.63 -8.13
CA LYS A 61 -2.09 -41.69 -8.54
C LYS A 61 -2.54 -40.80 -7.39
N LYS A 62 -2.71 -41.35 -6.19
CA LYS A 62 -3.06 -40.57 -4.99
C LYS A 62 -1.94 -39.60 -4.61
N GLU A 63 -0.68 -40.04 -4.63
CA GLU A 63 0.45 -39.17 -4.31
C GLU A 63 0.63 -38.04 -5.34
N ILE A 64 0.45 -38.32 -6.63
CA ILE A 64 0.44 -37.29 -7.68
C ILE A 64 -0.66 -36.26 -7.41
N ALA A 65 -1.86 -36.70 -7.07
CA ALA A 65 -2.97 -35.78 -6.75
C ALA A 65 -2.67 -34.90 -5.54
N LYS A 66 -2.12 -35.46 -4.46
CA LYS A 66 -1.70 -34.70 -3.27
C LYS A 66 -0.62 -33.67 -3.60
N LEU A 67 0.39 -34.06 -4.38
CA LEU A 67 1.47 -33.15 -4.78
C LEU A 67 0.95 -31.99 -5.65
N LYS A 68 0.02 -32.27 -6.57
CA LYS A 68 -0.64 -31.22 -7.36
C LYS A 68 -1.41 -30.24 -6.48
N GLN A 69 -2.22 -30.74 -5.56
CA GLN A 69 -2.95 -29.88 -4.62
C GLN A 69 -2.00 -29.02 -3.76
N LYS A 70 -0.88 -29.60 -3.31
CA LYS A 70 0.12 -28.85 -2.54
C LYS A 70 0.81 -27.77 -3.37
N MET A 71 1.07 -28.03 -4.65
CA MET A 71 1.65 -27.06 -5.58
C MET A 71 0.69 -25.91 -5.85
N GLU A 72 -0.59 -26.19 -6.06
CA GLU A 72 -1.63 -25.17 -6.22
C GLU A 72 -1.74 -24.27 -4.98
N GLU A 73 -1.74 -24.87 -3.79
CA GLU A 73 -1.80 -24.09 -2.54
C GLU A 73 -0.56 -23.21 -2.34
N LEU A 74 0.64 -23.75 -2.63
CA LEU A 74 1.88 -22.98 -2.57
C LEU A 74 1.88 -21.81 -3.57
N ASN A 75 1.40 -22.03 -4.79
CA ASN A 75 1.28 -20.97 -5.78
C ASN A 75 0.30 -19.88 -5.32
N ARG A 76 -0.87 -20.27 -4.82
CA ARG A 76 -1.87 -19.35 -4.27
C ARG A 76 -1.31 -18.51 -3.12
N GLN A 77 -0.58 -19.14 -2.20
CA GLN A 77 0.08 -18.44 -1.10
C GLN A 77 1.19 -17.51 -1.60
N GLY A 78 1.96 -17.94 -2.59
CA GLY A 78 2.99 -17.14 -3.25
C GLY A 78 2.43 -15.88 -3.89
N GLU A 79 1.37 -16.02 -4.70
CA GLU A 79 0.68 -14.90 -5.35
C GLU A 79 0.10 -13.90 -4.33
N SER A 80 -0.54 -14.41 -3.27
CA SER A 80 -1.05 -13.56 -2.19
C SER A 80 0.07 -12.78 -1.49
N SER A 81 1.19 -13.44 -1.19
CA SER A 81 2.34 -12.80 -0.54
C SER A 81 2.96 -11.73 -1.45
N LEU A 82 3.07 -12.02 -2.75
CA LEU A 82 3.61 -11.11 -3.75
C LEU A 82 2.72 -9.88 -3.91
N SER A 83 1.40 -10.06 -3.93
CA SER A 83 0.44 -8.95 -3.95
C SER A 83 0.57 -8.02 -2.74
N VAL A 84 0.76 -8.57 -1.54
CA VAL A 84 0.98 -7.76 -0.31
C VAL A 84 2.30 -6.99 -0.40
N LEU A 85 3.36 -7.63 -0.87
CA LEU A 85 4.67 -6.97 -1.03
C LEU A 85 4.64 -5.85 -2.07
N GLU A 86 3.93 -6.05 -3.18
CA GLU A 86 3.74 -5.01 -4.21
C GLU A 86 2.99 -3.80 -3.64
N ALA A 87 1.94 -4.03 -2.85
CA ALA A 87 1.19 -2.97 -2.18
C ALA A 87 2.09 -2.17 -1.22
N GLN A 88 2.84 -2.88 -0.34
CA GLN A 88 3.76 -2.22 0.61
C GLN A 88 4.86 -1.43 -0.09
N LYS A 89 5.42 -1.97 -1.18
CA LYS A 89 6.40 -1.27 -2.02
C LYS A 89 5.83 0.03 -2.57
N ASN A 90 4.60 0.00 -3.08
CA ASN A 90 3.94 1.18 -3.62
C ASN A 90 3.67 2.23 -2.54
N ASP A 91 3.22 1.80 -1.35
CA ASP A 91 3.00 2.70 -0.20
C ASP A 91 4.30 3.39 0.25
N LEU A 92 5.39 2.63 0.36
CA LEU A 92 6.71 3.18 0.69
C LEU A 92 7.20 4.14 -0.38
N HIS A 93 6.95 3.84 -1.65
CA HIS A 93 7.35 4.71 -2.74
C HIS A 93 6.58 6.04 -2.72
N ALA A 94 5.27 5.98 -2.44
CA ALA A 94 4.42 7.15 -2.30
C ALA A 94 4.85 8.02 -1.11
N GLU A 95 5.15 7.41 0.04
CA GLU A 95 5.60 8.13 1.23
C GLU A 95 6.98 8.77 1.01
N ASN A 96 7.91 8.07 0.36
CA ASN A 96 9.21 8.62 0.02
C ASN A 96 9.08 9.83 -0.94
N SER A 97 8.21 9.73 -1.95
CA SER A 97 7.90 10.86 -2.83
C SER A 97 7.32 12.05 -2.06
N ARG A 98 6.41 11.81 -1.11
CA ARG A 98 5.84 12.84 -0.23
C ARG A 98 6.92 13.53 0.61
N LEU A 99 7.78 12.75 1.26
CA LEU A 99 8.87 13.28 2.08
C LEU A 99 9.87 14.08 1.25
N SER A 100 10.23 13.58 0.07
CA SER A 100 11.11 14.28 -0.87
C SER A 100 10.52 15.63 -1.30
N GLN A 101 9.22 15.66 -1.59
CA GLN A 101 8.52 16.90 -1.93
C GLN A 101 8.52 17.89 -0.77
N ILE A 102 8.27 17.42 0.46
CA ILE A 102 8.31 18.27 1.66
C ILE A 102 9.71 18.85 1.86
N TYR A 103 10.73 18.01 1.76
CA TYR A 103 12.13 18.42 1.88
C TYR A 103 12.49 19.51 0.86
N GLN A 104 12.06 19.36 -0.39
CA GLN A 104 12.30 20.35 -1.44
C GLN A 104 11.46 21.63 -1.28
N SER A 105 10.27 21.53 -0.69
CA SER A 105 9.38 22.68 -0.49
C SER A 105 9.75 23.54 0.71
N ASN A 106 10.50 22.99 1.66
CA ASN A 106 10.92 23.72 2.84
C ASN A 106 12.12 24.62 2.52
N PRO A 107 12.16 25.85 3.06
CA PRO A 107 13.33 26.71 2.92
C PRO A 107 14.56 26.04 3.54
N SER A 108 15.75 26.33 2.99
CA SER A 108 17.00 25.80 3.54
C SER A 108 17.21 26.29 4.96
N ILE A 109 17.88 25.47 5.77
CA ILE A 109 18.22 25.81 7.16
C ILE A 109 19.04 27.11 7.18
N GLU A 110 19.98 27.26 6.25
CA GLU A 110 20.79 28.48 6.08
C GLU A 110 19.94 29.74 5.84
N LEU A 111 18.87 29.64 5.05
CA LEU A 111 17.95 30.75 4.82
C LEU A 111 17.21 31.12 6.12
N LEU A 112 16.76 30.12 6.88
CA LEU A 112 16.08 30.34 8.16
C LEU A 112 17.01 30.96 9.20
N GLU A 113 18.27 30.52 9.28
CA GLU A 113 19.28 31.08 10.19
C GLU A 113 19.62 32.54 9.83
N SER A 114 19.74 32.84 8.53
CA SER A 114 19.91 34.21 8.04
C SER A 114 18.73 35.10 8.43
N GLN A 115 17.49 34.65 8.22
CA GLN A 115 16.29 35.39 8.61
C GLN A 115 16.21 35.60 10.13
N LEU A 116 16.61 34.61 10.93
CA LEU A 116 16.63 34.72 12.38
C LEU A 116 17.64 35.77 12.86
N THR A 117 18.81 35.82 12.22
CA THR A 117 19.83 36.84 12.49
C THR A 117 19.32 38.24 12.17
N ILE A 118 18.63 38.41 11.03
CA ILE A 118 17.99 39.68 10.64
C ILE A 118 16.91 40.08 11.65
N LEU A 119 16.08 39.14 12.10
CA LEU A 119 15.07 39.42 13.11
C LEU A 119 15.69 39.82 14.46
N HIS A 120 16.81 39.21 14.82
CA HIS A 120 17.54 39.58 16.04
C HIS A 120 18.12 41.00 15.94
N SER A 121 18.72 41.36 14.80
CA SER A 121 19.26 42.70 14.58
C SER A 121 18.16 43.77 14.55
N ILE A 122 17.00 43.49 13.95
CA ILE A 122 15.82 44.36 14.03
C ILE A 122 15.37 44.50 15.49
N LYS A 123 15.26 43.40 16.23
CA LYS A 123 14.88 43.44 17.64
C LYS A 123 15.84 44.32 18.46
N GLU A 124 17.14 44.25 18.19
CA GLU A 124 18.15 45.07 18.86
C GLU A 124 18.10 46.54 18.43
N GLN A 125 17.96 46.84 17.13
CA GLN A 125 17.86 48.21 16.62
C GLN A 125 16.59 48.94 17.08
N TYR A 126 15.48 48.22 17.20
CA TYR A 126 14.19 48.77 17.62
C TYR A 126 13.87 48.46 19.09
N ALA A 127 14.80 47.87 19.85
CA ALA A 127 14.76 47.86 21.31
C ALA A 127 15.04 49.27 21.81
N ILE A 128 14.07 50.16 21.63
CA ILE A 128 14.08 51.48 22.23
C ILE A 128 14.01 51.25 23.74
N SER A 129 15.15 51.39 24.44
CA SER A 129 15.13 51.53 25.89
C SER A 129 14.43 52.85 26.19
N ILE A 130 13.16 52.79 26.57
CA ILE A 130 12.41 53.97 26.97
C ILE A 130 12.99 54.41 28.32
N THR A 131 13.92 55.36 28.27
CA THR A 131 14.58 55.90 29.48
C THR A 131 13.69 56.92 30.20
N ASP A 132 12.75 57.54 29.49
CA ASP A 132 11.81 58.52 30.05
C ASP A 132 10.36 58.06 29.86
N ASP A 133 9.68 57.79 30.97
CA ASP A 133 8.29 57.37 31.02
C ASP A 133 7.31 58.55 31.09
N ARG A 134 7.79 59.78 31.37
CA ARG A 134 6.96 61.00 31.48
C ARG A 134 6.08 61.27 30.26
N PRO A 135 6.58 61.25 29.01
CA PRO A 135 5.72 61.53 27.86
C PRO A 135 4.55 60.55 27.75
N PHE A 136 4.72 59.29 28.19
CA PHE A 136 3.65 58.29 28.18
C PHE A 136 2.64 58.48 29.31
N ARG A 137 3.05 59.08 30.43
CA ARG A 137 2.16 59.48 31.53
C ARG A 137 1.34 60.70 31.14
N GLU A 138 1.96 61.69 30.49
CA GLU A 138 1.30 62.93 30.03
C GLU A 138 0.20 62.65 29.01
N ILE A 139 0.44 61.76 28.05
CA ILE A 139 -0.56 61.35 27.06
C ILE A 139 -1.57 60.31 27.60
N GLY A 140 -1.49 59.96 28.89
CA GLY A 140 -2.41 59.04 29.56
C GLY A 140 -2.29 57.56 29.17
N LEU A 141 -1.24 57.18 28.44
CA LEU A 141 -0.94 55.79 28.07
C LEU A 141 -0.49 54.96 29.29
N LEU A 142 0.26 55.58 30.21
CA LEU A 142 0.70 55.03 31.49
C LEU A 142 -0.02 55.73 32.66
N LYS A 143 -0.52 54.98 33.66
CA LYS A 143 -0.99 55.58 34.93
C LYS A 143 0.17 55.71 35.90
N MET A 144 0.02 56.55 36.93
CA MET A 144 1.04 56.85 37.94
C MET A 144 1.67 55.63 38.65
N LYS A 145 1.02 54.46 38.63
CA LYS A 145 1.54 53.21 39.24
C LYS A 145 1.94 52.13 38.22
N ASP A 146 1.81 52.42 36.93
CA ASP A 146 2.13 51.46 35.88
C ASP A 146 3.61 51.55 35.49
N ASP A 147 4.14 50.42 35.02
CA ASP A 147 5.49 50.25 34.51
C ASP A 147 5.51 50.28 32.97
N ILE A 148 6.64 50.67 32.37
CA ILE A 148 6.85 50.83 30.92
C ILE A 148 6.49 49.55 30.15
N HIS A 149 6.70 48.38 30.75
CA HIS A 149 6.35 47.10 30.14
C HIS A 149 4.85 46.92 29.86
N GLN A 150 3.97 47.76 30.42
CA GLN A 150 2.54 47.74 30.12
C GLN A 150 2.16 48.52 28.85
N ILE A 151 3.05 49.34 28.29
CA ILE A 151 2.81 50.13 27.09
C ILE A 151 2.35 49.26 25.91
N PRO A 152 3.03 48.14 25.54
CA PRO A 152 2.64 47.34 24.39
C PRO A 152 1.22 46.78 24.53
N ASN A 153 0.86 46.31 25.72
CA ASN A 153 -0.48 45.80 26.02
C ASN A 153 -1.55 46.90 25.97
N ARG A 154 -1.21 48.12 26.40
CA ARG A 154 -2.12 49.28 26.33
C ARG A 154 -2.35 49.73 24.90
N ILE A 155 -1.27 49.85 24.13
CA ILE A 155 -1.32 50.20 22.71
C ILE A 155 -2.12 49.15 21.95
N TYR A 156 -1.91 47.86 22.20
CA TYR A 156 -2.70 46.79 21.62
C TYR A 156 -4.20 46.91 21.97
N LYS A 157 -4.55 47.22 23.23
CA LYS A 157 -5.94 47.45 23.65
C LYS A 157 -6.55 48.68 22.98
N LEU A 158 -5.79 49.77 22.83
CA LEU A 158 -6.22 50.98 22.14
C LEU A 158 -6.42 50.74 20.64
N LEU A 159 -5.47 50.09 19.97
CA LEU A 159 -5.59 49.65 18.57
C LEU A 159 -6.81 48.74 18.36
N LYS A 160 -7.06 47.80 19.28
CA LYS A 160 -8.24 46.94 19.23
C LYS A 160 -9.54 47.75 19.36
N LYS A 161 -9.60 48.72 20.27
CA LYS A 161 -10.75 49.63 20.40
C LYS A 161 -10.94 50.51 19.16
N LEU A 162 -9.84 51.00 18.57
CA LEU A 162 -9.84 51.80 17.34
C LEU A 162 -10.32 50.98 16.13
N ASN A 163 -9.86 49.74 16.00
CA ASN A 163 -10.34 48.83 14.96
C ASN A 163 -11.81 48.50 15.15
N GLN A 164 -12.26 48.26 16.40
CA GLN A 164 -13.68 48.08 16.70
C GLN A 164 -14.51 49.32 16.33
N GLN A 165 -14.01 50.53 16.58
CA GLN A 165 -14.68 51.78 16.17
C GLN A 165 -14.70 52.00 14.65
N LYS A 166 -13.61 51.66 13.92
CA LYS A 166 -13.62 51.67 12.44
C LYS A 166 -14.65 50.71 11.86
N HIS A 167 -14.90 49.60 12.52
CA HIS A 167 -15.97 48.68 12.12
C HIS A 167 -17.38 49.21 12.41
N HIS A 168 -17.56 50.17 13.34
CA HIS A 168 -18.86 50.78 13.60
C HIS A 168 -19.19 51.97 12.67
N SER A 169 -18.19 52.65 12.09
CA SER A 169 -18.42 53.74 11.12
C SER A 169 -18.48 53.29 9.65
N LEU A 170 -18.15 52.02 9.37
CA LEU A 170 -18.26 51.40 8.05
C LEU A 170 -19.32 50.28 7.99
N SER A 171 -20.06 50.03 9.08
CA SER A 171 -21.12 49.01 9.15
C SER A 171 -22.47 49.49 8.63
N THR A 172 -22.52 50.28 7.56
CA THR A 172 -23.78 50.43 6.80
C THR A 172 -23.98 49.34 5.75
N SER A 173 -23.04 48.42 5.52
CA SER A 173 -23.28 47.44 4.43
C SER A 173 -22.91 45.98 4.69
N ILE A 174 -22.06 45.61 5.64
CA ILE A 174 -21.67 44.19 5.73
C ILE A 174 -21.37 43.83 7.19
N THR A 175 -22.04 42.79 7.70
CA THR A 175 -21.89 42.11 9.00
C THR A 175 -22.65 42.67 10.21
N SER A 176 -23.90 42.21 10.37
CA SER A 176 -24.38 41.76 11.69
C SER A 176 -24.21 40.24 11.81
N ILE A 177 -22.96 39.78 11.99
CA ILE A 177 -22.73 38.45 12.57
C ILE A 177 -22.98 38.58 14.08
N GLN A 178 -24.27 38.66 14.44
CA GLN A 178 -24.70 38.38 15.79
C GLN A 178 -24.62 36.87 16.00
N ARG A 179 -23.98 36.47 17.10
CA ARG A 179 -23.90 35.09 17.61
C ARG A 179 -25.29 34.58 18.03
N GLY A 180 -26.16 34.31 17.06
CA GLY A 180 -27.54 33.89 17.32
C GLY A 180 -28.15 32.86 16.38
N ASN A 181 -27.56 32.54 15.22
CA ASN A 181 -28.18 31.64 14.24
C ASN A 181 -27.20 30.63 13.61
N ILE A 182 -26.79 29.64 14.41
CA ILE A 182 -26.00 28.47 13.99
C ILE A 182 -26.63 27.71 12.80
N PRO A 183 -27.96 27.45 12.71
CA PRO A 183 -28.51 26.64 11.61
C PRO A 183 -28.47 27.34 10.24
N MET A 184 -28.54 28.69 10.22
CA MET A 184 -28.52 29.45 8.98
C MET A 184 -27.10 29.57 8.40
N GLN A 185 -26.08 29.66 9.26
CA GLN A 185 -24.68 29.60 8.82
C GLN A 185 -24.32 28.23 8.26
N GLU A 186 -24.82 27.14 8.86
CA GLU A 186 -24.58 25.78 8.35
C GLU A 186 -25.22 25.57 6.96
N ALA A 187 -26.45 26.05 6.75
CA ALA A 187 -27.11 25.97 5.45
C ALA A 187 -26.35 26.73 4.34
N VAL A 188 -25.81 27.91 4.67
CA VAL A 188 -24.97 28.69 3.74
C VAL A 188 -23.66 27.97 3.45
N LEU A 189 -23.04 27.36 4.46
CA LEU A 189 -21.79 26.60 4.30
C LEU A 189 -22.01 25.34 3.45
N ARG A 190 -23.11 24.60 3.67
CA ARG A 190 -23.52 23.45 2.85
C ARG A 190 -23.77 23.85 1.40
N ARG A 191 -24.40 25.00 1.16
CA ARG A 191 -24.62 25.53 -0.20
C ARG A 191 -23.30 25.86 -0.88
N ARG A 192 -22.37 26.52 -0.18
CA ARG A 192 -21.02 26.84 -0.70
C ARG A 192 -20.21 25.58 -1.00
N TYR A 193 -20.24 24.59 -0.12
CA TYR A 193 -19.60 23.30 -0.34
C TYR A 193 -20.16 22.58 -1.56
N LYS A 194 -21.49 22.60 -1.76
CA LYS A 194 -22.14 21.97 -2.91
C LYS A 194 -21.74 22.63 -4.24
N VAL A 195 -21.69 23.96 -4.28
CA VAL A 195 -21.21 24.70 -5.46
C VAL A 195 -19.75 24.38 -5.73
N LEU A 196 -18.90 24.43 -4.69
CA LEU A 196 -17.47 24.13 -4.84
C LEU A 196 -17.25 22.71 -5.36
N LYS A 197 -17.95 21.72 -4.79
CA LYS A 197 -17.91 20.31 -5.21
C LYS A 197 -18.33 20.12 -6.67
N GLN A 198 -19.42 20.77 -7.09
CA GLN A 198 -19.86 20.72 -8.49
C GLN A 198 -18.85 21.36 -9.45
N THR A 199 -18.25 22.49 -9.07
CA THR A 199 -17.22 23.15 -9.89
C THR A 199 -15.92 22.34 -9.95
N THR A 200 -15.54 21.66 -8.86
CA THR A 200 -14.34 20.80 -8.84
C THR A 200 -14.56 19.50 -9.60
N GLU A 201 -15.73 18.86 -9.49
CA GLU A 201 -16.06 17.67 -10.28
C GLU A 201 -16.05 17.97 -11.79
N GLY A 202 -16.54 19.13 -12.21
CA GLY A 202 -16.46 19.57 -13.61
C GLY A 202 -15.02 19.73 -14.10
N SER A 203 -14.17 20.42 -13.31
CA SER A 203 -12.75 20.59 -13.63
C SER A 203 -11.98 19.26 -13.64
N ILE A 204 -12.27 18.36 -12.70
CA ILE A 204 -11.65 17.02 -12.65
C ILE A 204 -12.03 16.21 -13.89
N LYS A 205 -13.30 16.20 -14.29
CA LYS A 205 -13.75 15.50 -15.51
C LYS A 205 -13.04 16.04 -16.76
N LYS A 206 -12.93 17.37 -16.88
CA LYS A 206 -12.22 17.99 -18.00
C LYS A 206 -10.74 17.58 -18.03
N ALA A 207 -10.07 17.61 -16.89
CA ALA A 207 -8.67 17.21 -16.77
C ALA A 207 -8.45 15.73 -17.10
N ILE A 208 -9.39 14.84 -16.73
CA ILE A 208 -9.32 13.41 -17.07
C ILE A 208 -9.42 13.21 -18.59
N VAL A 209 -10.36 13.88 -19.26
CA VAL A 209 -10.53 13.79 -20.72
C VAL A 209 -9.30 14.32 -21.44
N GLU A 210 -8.76 15.46 -21.01
CA GLU A 210 -7.57 16.05 -21.60
C GLU A 210 -6.32 15.17 -21.42
N ARG A 211 -6.18 14.55 -20.24
CA ARG A 211 -5.14 13.54 -19.98
C ARG A 211 -5.25 12.34 -20.93
N GLU A 212 -6.46 11.85 -21.19
CA GLU A 212 -6.66 10.70 -22.07
C GLU A 212 -6.39 11.04 -23.54
N ASN A 213 -6.77 12.24 -23.98
CA ASN A 213 -6.42 12.74 -25.30
C ASN A 213 -4.91 12.83 -25.50
N MET A 214 -4.18 13.43 -24.54
CA MET A 214 -2.72 13.50 -24.60
C MET A 214 -2.07 12.11 -24.61
N ARG A 215 -2.63 11.15 -23.86
CA ARG A 215 -2.14 9.77 -23.84
C ARG A 215 -2.28 9.11 -25.21
N ASN A 216 -3.42 9.28 -25.88
CA ASN A 216 -3.66 8.76 -27.21
C ASN A 216 -2.74 9.40 -28.26
N GLU A 217 -2.51 10.70 -28.17
CA GLU A 217 -1.58 11.42 -29.05
C GLU A 217 -0.15 10.92 -28.88
N ILE A 218 0.31 10.73 -27.64
CA ILE A 218 1.64 10.16 -27.35
C ILE A 218 1.78 8.76 -27.95
N LEU A 219 0.75 7.91 -27.86
CA LEU A 219 0.77 6.58 -28.45
C LEU A 219 0.90 6.65 -29.98
N ALA A 220 0.10 7.48 -30.64
CA ALA A 220 0.16 7.67 -32.07
C ALA A 220 1.52 8.21 -32.54
N LEU A 221 2.12 9.13 -31.80
CA LEU A 221 3.45 9.67 -32.08
C LEU A 221 4.55 8.61 -31.90
N LYS A 222 4.47 7.78 -30.87
CA LYS A 222 5.41 6.67 -30.67
C LYS A 222 5.34 5.65 -31.80
N GLU A 223 4.14 5.35 -32.28
CA GLU A 223 3.95 4.43 -33.41
C GLU A 223 4.54 5.00 -34.70
N LYS A 224 4.27 6.26 -35.02
CA LYS A 224 4.88 6.96 -36.17
C LYS A 224 6.41 6.92 -36.10
N LEU A 225 6.97 7.23 -34.93
CA LEU A 225 8.41 7.22 -34.71
C LEU A 225 9.02 5.82 -34.88
N ASN A 226 8.30 4.77 -34.49
CA ASN A 226 8.75 3.39 -34.68
C ASN A 226 8.77 3.01 -36.17
N ILE A 227 7.72 3.37 -36.92
CA ILE A 227 7.65 3.17 -38.38
C ILE A 227 8.82 3.88 -39.06
N GLU A 228 9.09 5.13 -38.70
CA GLU A 228 10.17 5.92 -39.30
C GLU A 228 11.56 5.36 -38.99
N ARG A 229 11.78 4.88 -37.75
CA ARG A 229 13.01 4.15 -37.38
C ARG A 229 13.18 2.87 -38.19
N SER A 230 12.12 2.10 -38.39
CA SER A 230 12.13 0.90 -39.22
C SER A 230 12.49 1.22 -40.67
N ASN A 231 11.89 2.28 -41.23
CA ASN A 231 12.18 2.74 -42.59
C ASN A 231 13.64 3.21 -42.74
N LEU A 232 14.19 3.92 -41.76
CA LEU A 232 15.60 4.32 -41.74
C LEU A 232 16.53 3.11 -41.67
N SER A 233 16.21 2.11 -40.85
CA SER A 233 16.98 0.86 -40.78
C SER A 233 16.98 0.12 -42.12
N MET A 234 15.81 0.01 -42.77
CA MET A 234 15.68 -0.63 -44.08
C MET A 234 16.46 0.10 -45.17
N ARG A 235 16.40 1.45 -45.19
CA ARG A 235 17.19 2.26 -46.12
C ARG A 235 18.69 2.06 -45.94
N ARG A 236 19.17 1.99 -44.70
CA ARG A 236 20.58 1.69 -44.40
C ARG A 236 20.98 0.31 -44.88
N SER A 237 20.17 -0.73 -44.63
CA SER A 237 20.49 -2.10 -45.10
C SER A 237 20.52 -2.22 -46.63
N ILE A 238 19.67 -1.47 -47.33
CA ILE A 238 19.68 -1.44 -48.81
C ILE A 238 20.96 -0.75 -49.32
N ALA A 239 21.35 0.37 -48.70
CA ALA A 239 22.58 1.07 -49.07
C ALA A 239 23.83 0.18 -48.89
N TYR A 240 23.92 -0.58 -47.79
CA TYR A 240 25.03 -1.52 -47.56
C TYR A 240 25.03 -2.75 -48.48
N ALA A 241 23.91 -3.08 -49.12
CA ALA A 241 23.83 -4.19 -50.07
C ALA A 241 24.18 -3.79 -51.52
N GLN A 242 24.40 -2.50 -51.76
CA GLN A 242 24.74 -1.93 -53.08
C GLN A 242 26.23 -1.52 -53.18
N GLU A 243 26.99 -1.64 -52.09
CA GLU A 243 28.46 -1.60 -52.05
C GLU A 243 29.03 -3.02 -52.14
#